data_AF-A0A0U5I9Q3-F1
#
_entry.id   AF-A0A0U5I9Q3-F1
#
_cell.length_a   1.000
_cell.length_b   1.000
_cell.length_c   1.000
_cell.angle_alpha   90.00
_cell.angle_beta   90.00
_cell.angle_gamma   90.00
#
_symmetry.space_group_name_H-M   'P 1'
#
loop_
_entity.id
_entity.type
_entity.pdbx_description
1 polymer ?
#
loop_
_entity_poly.entity_id
_entity_poly.type
_entity_poly.pdbx_seq_one_letter_code
_entity_poly.pdbx_strand_id
1 'polypeptide(L)'
;MDPGFAAAHNDLHNLVPAVGAIEAARSDHAWGELRAGQRLGDCAMRFDPILRRVQPPEAVRGDIARTLLYMRDTYGVRLSRQDEQLYRAWSEADPPDAPEIERNRRIRRVQGKGNRYVEDDRRF
;
A
#
# COMPACT_ATOMS: atom_id res chain seq x y z
N MET A 1 7.45 -7.81 -22.87
CA MET A 1 7.18 -7.23 -21.54
C MET A 1 8.50 -7.22 -20.78
N ASP A 2 8.85 -6.11 -20.15
CA ASP A 2 10.06 -6.06 -19.30
C ASP A 2 9.94 -7.08 -18.16
N PRO A 3 10.92 -7.98 -17.94
CA PRO A 3 10.84 -9.00 -16.90
C PRO A 3 10.72 -8.43 -15.48
N GLY A 4 11.35 -7.28 -15.22
CA GLY A 4 11.24 -6.59 -13.93
C GLY A 4 9.83 -6.07 -13.68
N PHE A 5 9.22 -5.46 -14.69
CA PHE A 5 7.81 -5.05 -14.67
C PHE A 5 6.88 -6.25 -14.42
N ALA A 6 7.06 -7.35 -15.15
CA ALA A 6 6.20 -8.53 -15.01
C ALA A 6 6.27 -9.12 -13.59
N ALA A 7 7.46 -9.16 -12.99
CA ALA A 7 7.63 -9.62 -11.61
C ALA A 7 6.94 -8.70 -10.60
N ALA A 8 7.13 -7.38 -10.72
CA ALA A 8 6.52 -6.40 -9.82
C ALA A 8 4.99 -6.35 -9.96
N HIS A 9 4.48 -6.37 -11.19
CA HIS A 9 3.06 -6.30 -11.49
C HIS A 9 2.29 -7.52 -10.98
N ASN A 10 2.89 -8.71 -11.04
CA ASN A 10 2.27 -9.97 -10.64
C ASN A 10 2.54 -10.35 -9.18
N ASP A 11 3.18 -9.49 -8.38
CA ASP A 11 3.43 -9.78 -6.97
C ASP A 11 2.15 -9.66 -6.15
N LEU A 12 1.67 -10.77 -5.57
CA LEU A 12 0.44 -10.79 -4.78
C LEU A 12 0.53 -9.89 -3.55
N HIS A 13 1.72 -9.53 -3.05
CA HIS A 13 1.82 -8.56 -1.96
C HIS A 13 1.25 -7.19 -2.35
N ASN A 14 1.26 -6.85 -3.64
CA ASN A 14 0.71 -5.60 -4.19
C ASN A 14 -0.69 -5.75 -4.80
N LEU A 15 -1.31 -6.94 -4.75
CA LEU A 15 -2.63 -7.19 -5.34
C LEU A 15 -3.68 -7.40 -4.25
N VAL A 16 -4.67 -6.51 -4.22
CA VAL A 16 -5.80 -6.56 -3.27
C VAL A 16 -7.13 -6.43 -4.01
N PRO A 17 -8.19 -7.07 -3.52
CA PRO A 17 -9.53 -6.83 -4.07
C PRO A 17 -9.97 -5.40 -3.77
N ALA A 18 -10.50 -4.70 -4.77
CA ALA A 18 -10.99 -3.34 -4.64
C ALA A 18 -12.34 -3.16 -5.36
N VAL A 19 -13.16 -2.23 -4.88
CA VAL A 19 -14.40 -1.82 -5.56
C VAL A 19 -14.03 -1.01 -6.80
N GLY A 20 -14.56 -1.38 -7.97
CA GLY A 20 -14.14 -0.79 -9.25
C GLY A 20 -14.27 0.74 -9.32
N ALA A 21 -15.31 1.33 -8.73
CA ALA A 21 -15.47 2.78 -8.67
C ALA A 21 -14.40 3.47 -7.78
N ILE A 22 -13.99 2.82 -6.68
CA ILE A 22 -12.91 3.29 -5.82
C ILE A 22 -11.58 3.22 -6.57
N GLU A 23 -11.32 2.10 -7.25
CA GLU A 23 -10.08 1.94 -8.02
C GLU A 23 -9.99 2.95 -9.17
N ALA A 24 -11.09 3.18 -9.88
CA ALA A 24 -11.16 4.20 -10.93
C ALA A 24 -10.89 5.62 -10.39
N ALA A 25 -11.42 5.97 -9.21
CA ALA A 25 -11.16 7.26 -8.58
C ALA A 25 -9.74 7.37 -8.00
N ARG A 26 -9.16 6.24 -7.54
CA ARG A 26 -7.79 6.15 -7.04
C ARG A 26 -6.77 6.39 -8.14
N SER A 27 -6.99 5.81 -9.32
CA SER A 27 -6.10 5.93 -10.48
C SER A 27 -4.63 5.63 -10.10
N ASP A 28 -3.68 6.42 -10.59
CA ASP A 28 -2.26 6.39 -10.26
C ASP A 28 -1.86 7.42 -9.17
N HIS A 29 -2.84 8.00 -8.46
CA HIS A 29 -2.59 9.03 -7.46
C HIS A 29 -1.81 8.48 -6.26
N ALA A 30 -0.95 9.33 -5.70
CA ALA A 30 -0.14 8.97 -4.53
C ALA A 30 -1.01 8.90 -3.27
N TRP A 31 -0.67 8.01 -2.35
CA TRP A 31 -1.32 8.00 -1.03
C TRP A 31 -0.84 9.18 -0.21
N GLY A 32 -1.71 9.81 0.56
CA GLY A 32 -1.31 10.90 1.44
C GLY A 32 -2.44 11.41 2.30
N GLU A 33 -2.11 12.38 3.15
CA GLU A 33 -3.10 13.05 3.99
C GLU A 33 -3.73 14.23 3.26
N LEU A 34 -5.04 14.39 3.46
CA LEU A 34 -5.90 15.36 2.83
C LEU A 34 -6.77 16.05 3.89
N ARG A 35 -6.62 17.39 4.00
CA ARG A 35 -7.47 18.22 4.87
C ARG A 35 -8.94 18.12 4.46
N ALA A 36 -9.20 18.14 3.16
CA ALA A 36 -10.50 17.95 2.53
C ALA A 36 -10.32 17.12 1.24
N GLY A 37 -11.39 16.52 0.76
CA GLY A 37 -11.39 15.77 -0.49
C GLY A 37 -12.76 15.23 -0.81
N GLN A 38 -12.95 14.85 -2.08
CA GLN A 38 -14.17 14.20 -2.54
C GLN A 38 -14.30 12.82 -1.87
N ARG A 39 -15.54 12.36 -1.67
CA ARG A 39 -15.84 11.04 -1.11
C ARG A 39 -16.81 10.32 -2.04
N LEU A 40 -16.74 8.99 -2.03
CA LEU A 40 -17.70 8.13 -2.71
C LEU A 40 -18.66 7.55 -1.68
N GLY A 41 -19.85 8.15 -1.58
CA GLY A 41 -20.84 7.80 -0.55
C GLY A 41 -20.26 7.89 0.87
N ASP A 42 -20.55 6.88 1.68
CA ASP A 42 -20.10 6.82 3.08
C ASP A 42 -18.66 6.30 3.26
N CYS A 43 -17.96 5.95 2.18
CA CYS A 43 -16.57 5.52 2.25
C CYS A 43 -15.71 6.62 2.90
N ALA A 44 -14.87 6.25 3.87
CA ALA A 44 -13.98 7.19 4.56
C ALA A 44 -12.78 7.63 3.70
N MET A 45 -12.59 7.01 2.54
CA MET A 45 -11.55 7.40 1.58
C MET A 45 -11.84 8.79 1.01
N ARG A 46 -10.79 9.61 0.91
CA ARG A 46 -10.87 10.96 0.32
C ARG A 46 -9.98 11.06 -0.91
N PHE A 47 -10.46 11.76 -1.93
CA PHE A 47 -9.75 11.94 -3.20
C PHE A 47 -9.56 13.43 -3.49
N ASP A 48 -8.36 13.79 -3.91
CA ASP A 48 -8.07 15.11 -4.47
C ASP A 48 -7.34 14.96 -5.82
N PRO A 49 -8.05 15.07 -6.95
CA PRO A 49 -7.47 14.92 -8.27
C PRO A 49 -6.57 16.10 -8.66
N ILE A 50 -6.72 17.26 -8.02
CA ILE A 50 -5.87 18.43 -8.27
C ILE A 50 -4.50 18.21 -7.64
N LEU A 51 -4.47 17.75 -6.38
CA LEU A 51 -3.25 17.36 -5.69
C LEU A 51 -2.72 15.98 -6.10
N ARG A 52 -3.49 15.23 -6.91
CA ARG A 52 -3.23 13.84 -7.29
C ARG A 52 -2.90 12.96 -6.08
N ARG A 53 -3.70 13.12 -5.01
CA ARG A 53 -3.54 12.41 -3.74
C ARG A 53 -4.83 11.72 -3.32
N VAL A 54 -4.69 10.58 -2.63
CA VAL A 54 -5.79 9.82 -2.03
C VAL A 54 -5.47 9.55 -0.57
N GLN A 55 -6.39 9.88 0.32
CA GLN A 55 -6.29 9.51 1.73
C GLN A 55 -7.14 8.27 2.00
N PRO A 56 -6.54 7.13 2.35
CA PRO A 56 -7.28 5.93 2.71
C PRO A 56 -7.84 6.04 4.15
N PRO A 57 -8.82 5.18 4.51
CA PRO A 57 -9.21 4.97 5.90
C PRO A 57 -8.01 4.60 6.78
N GLU A 58 -8.02 4.98 8.05
CA GLU A 58 -6.89 4.76 8.96
C GLU A 58 -6.54 3.30 9.14
N ALA A 59 -7.55 2.43 9.24
CA ALA A 59 -7.41 0.99 9.47
C ALA A 59 -6.77 0.18 8.31
N VAL A 60 -6.35 0.83 7.22
CA VAL A 60 -5.63 0.16 6.11
C VAL A 60 -4.34 0.89 5.73
N ARG A 61 -3.95 1.91 6.50
CA ARG A 61 -2.77 2.73 6.18
C ARG A 61 -1.49 1.92 6.35
N GLY A 62 -1.43 1.08 7.38
CA GLY A 62 -0.30 0.20 7.66
C GLY A 62 -0.06 -0.78 6.51
N ASP A 63 -1.10 -1.45 6.04
CA ASP A 63 -1.04 -2.41 4.93
C ASP A 63 -0.52 -1.76 3.64
N ILE A 64 -1.06 -0.58 3.28
CA ILE A 64 -0.62 0.19 2.11
C ILE A 64 0.85 0.59 2.25
N ALA A 65 1.23 1.10 3.43
CA ALA A 65 2.59 1.53 3.70
C ALA A 65 3.60 0.38 3.58
N ARG A 66 3.34 -0.76 4.24
CA ARG A 66 4.20 -1.94 4.19
C ARG A 66 4.29 -2.53 2.80
N THR A 67 3.22 -2.46 2.02
CA THR A 67 3.23 -2.86 0.60
C THR A 67 4.17 -1.97 -0.22
N LEU A 68 4.07 -0.65 -0.10
CA LEU A 68 4.90 0.27 -0.90
C LEU A 68 6.37 0.26 -0.50
N LEU A 69 6.66 0.14 0.80
CA LEU A 69 8.02 -0.04 1.30
C LEU A 69 8.64 -1.36 0.82
N TYR A 70 7.85 -2.44 0.80
CA TYR A 70 8.25 -3.71 0.20
C TYR A 70 8.53 -3.58 -1.30
N MET A 71 7.66 -2.91 -2.05
CA MET A 71 7.83 -2.72 -3.50
C MET A 71 9.05 -1.84 -3.81
N ARG A 72 9.35 -0.83 -2.98
CA ARG A 72 10.58 -0.04 -3.07
C ARG A 72 11.81 -0.92 -2.91
N ASP A 73 11.90 -1.68 -1.82
CA ASP A 73 13.10 -2.48 -1.51
C ASP A 73 13.29 -3.67 -2.46
N THR A 74 12.18 -4.27 -2.91
CA THR A 74 12.20 -5.48 -3.73
C THR A 74 12.40 -5.18 -5.21
N TYR A 75 11.85 -4.06 -5.71
CA TYR A 75 11.78 -3.76 -7.14
C TYR A 75 12.31 -2.38 -7.53
N GLY A 76 12.74 -1.55 -6.57
CA GLY A 76 13.23 -0.20 -6.86
C GLY A 76 12.14 0.80 -7.22
N VAL A 77 10.88 0.55 -6.82
CA VAL A 77 9.80 1.55 -6.95
C VAL A 77 10.23 2.82 -6.23
N ARG A 78 10.27 3.94 -6.97
CA ARG A 78 10.74 5.21 -6.42
C ARG A 78 9.69 5.81 -5.50
N LEU A 79 10.07 6.04 -4.25
CA LEU A 79 9.31 6.83 -3.30
C LEU A 79 10.02 8.16 -3.07
N SER A 80 9.26 9.23 -2.94
CA SER A 80 9.82 10.50 -2.47
C SER A 80 10.26 10.35 -1.00
N ARG A 81 11.17 11.20 -0.54
CA ARG A 81 11.55 11.22 0.89
C ARG A 81 10.34 11.46 1.81
N GLN A 82 9.39 12.28 1.34
CA GLN A 82 8.16 12.57 2.08
C GLN A 82 7.26 11.34 2.18
N ASP A 83 7.04 10.63 1.07
CA ASP A 83 6.18 9.44 1.07
C ASP A 83 6.82 8.29 1.86
N GLU A 84 8.15 8.13 1.79
CA GLU A 84 8.85 7.17 2.63
C GLU A 84 8.63 7.46 4.13
N GLN A 85 8.81 8.70 4.56
CA GLN A 85 8.59 9.07 5.97
C GLN A 85 7.13 8.86 6.38
N LEU A 86 6.19 9.24 5.52
CA LEU A 86 4.77 9.04 5.76
C LEU A 86 4.43 7.56 5.91
N TYR A 87 4.91 6.70 5.01
CA TYR A 87 4.61 5.27 5.06
C TYR A 87 5.27 4.58 6.25
N ARG A 88 6.48 5.00 6.66
CA ARG A 88 7.07 4.53 7.92
C ARG A 88 6.15 4.87 9.11
N ALA A 89 5.73 6.14 9.23
CA ALA A 89 4.83 6.58 10.29
C ALA A 89 3.48 5.84 10.27
N TRP A 90 2.89 5.63 9.09
CA TRP A 90 1.65 4.86 8.96
C TRP A 90 1.81 3.40 9.37
N SER A 91 2.91 2.76 8.98
CA SER A 91 3.18 1.38 9.38
C SER A 91 3.48 1.22 10.87
N GLU A 92 3.97 2.26 11.55
CA GLU A 92 4.13 2.26 13.02
C GLU A 92 2.80 2.49 13.73
N ALA A 93 1.98 3.42 13.23
CA ALA A 93 0.69 3.77 13.81
C ALA A 93 -0.38 2.66 13.65
N ASP A 94 -0.29 1.90 12.56
CA ASP A 94 -1.18 0.79 12.21
C ASP A 94 -0.33 -0.49 12.02
N PRO A 95 0.03 -1.19 13.11
CA PRO A 95 0.94 -2.35 13.05
C PRO A 95 0.27 -3.57 12.39
N PRO A 96 1.05 -4.55 11.89
CA PRO A 96 0.48 -5.75 11.28
C PRO A 96 -0.49 -6.49 12.19
N ASP A 97 -1.65 -6.82 11.65
CA ASP A 97 -2.68 -7.57 12.35
C ASP A 97 -2.68 -9.06 11.94
N ALA A 98 -3.49 -9.86 12.64
CA ALA A 98 -3.59 -11.29 12.37
C ALA A 98 -3.98 -11.62 10.91
N PRO A 99 -5.01 -10.95 10.32
CA PRO A 99 -5.32 -11.08 8.90
C PRO A 99 -4.15 -10.79 7.96
N GLU A 100 -3.42 -9.69 8.14
CA GLU A 100 -2.31 -9.31 7.27
C GLU A 100 -1.14 -10.30 7.39
N ILE A 101 -0.81 -10.73 8.62
CA ILE A 101 0.23 -11.73 8.88
C ILE A 101 -0.12 -13.06 8.19
N GLU A 102 -1.36 -13.52 8.31
CA GLU A 102 -1.82 -14.75 7.68
C GLU A 102 -1.83 -14.63 6.15
N ARG A 103 -2.24 -13.48 5.59
CA ARG A 103 -2.14 -13.20 4.16
C ARG A 103 -0.70 -13.27 3.68
N ASN A 104 0.23 -12.65 4.39
CA ASN A 104 1.66 -12.69 4.07
C ASN A 104 2.20 -14.14 4.07
N ARG A 105 1.84 -14.96 5.05
CA ARG A 105 2.22 -16.39 5.11
C ARG A 105 1.72 -17.18 3.91
N ARG A 106 0.47 -16.95 3.49
CA ARG A 106 -0.13 -17.62 2.32
C ARG A 106 0.57 -17.21 1.03
N ILE A 107 0.82 -15.92 0.84
CA ILE A 107 1.54 -15.41 -0.35
C ILE A 107 2.95 -15.99 -0.39
N ARG A 108 3.68 -15.99 0.73
CA ARG A 108 5.02 -16.58 0.80
C ARG A 108 5.03 -18.06 0.40
N ARG A 109 4.00 -18.83 0.77
CA ARG A 109 3.89 -20.24 0.35
C ARG A 109 3.71 -20.40 -1.16
N VAL A 110 3.02 -19.46 -1.82
CA VAL A 110 2.72 -19.51 -3.26
C VAL A 110 3.87 -18.93 -4.11
N GLN A 111 4.43 -17.80 -3.71
CA GLN A 111 5.45 -17.06 -4.46
C GLN A 111 6.90 -17.28 -3.98
N GLY A 112 7.10 -17.92 -2.83
CA GLY A 112 8.42 -18.17 -2.24
C GLY A 112 9.01 -16.99 -1.46
N LYS A 113 8.33 -15.84 -1.39
CA LYS A 113 8.83 -14.64 -0.70
C LYS A 113 7.76 -13.93 0.16
N GLY A 114 8.17 -13.52 1.35
CA GLY A 114 7.36 -12.73 2.27
C GLY A 114 7.63 -11.23 2.14
N ASN A 115 6.71 -10.43 2.66
CA ASN A 115 6.92 -9.02 2.90
C ASN A 115 7.63 -8.82 4.25
N ARG A 116 8.91 -8.44 4.22
CA ARG A 116 9.73 -8.23 5.44
C ARG A 116 9.12 -7.22 6.42
N TYR A 117 8.34 -6.26 5.92
CA TYR A 117 7.68 -5.25 6.74
C TYR A 117 6.47 -5.80 7.50
N VAL A 118 5.95 -6.97 7.10
CA VAL A 118 4.93 -7.71 7.86
C VAL A 118 5.58 -8.72 8.82
N GLU A 119 6.74 -9.27 8.45
CA GLU A 119 7.40 -10.37 9.19
C GLU A 119 8.27 -9.91 10.37
N ASP A 120 8.99 -8.80 10.24
CA ASP A 120 9.94 -8.32 11.25
C ASP A 120 9.24 -7.37 12.22
N ASP A 121 9.59 -7.36 13.51
CA ASP A 121 9.14 -6.34 14.48
C ASP A 121 10.06 -5.10 14.50
N ARG A 122 11.23 -5.15 13.85
CA ARG A 122 12.20 -4.06 13.69
C ARG A 122 12.24 -3.55 12.25
N ARG A 123 11.10 -3.05 11.79
CA ARG A 123 10.77 -2.82 10.36
C ARG A 123 11.53 -1.66 9.70
N PHE A 124 12.30 -0.84 10.43
CA PHE A 124 12.83 0.45 9.96
C PHE A 124 14.29 0.74 10.21
#